data_AF-A0A7K2M6Y4-F1
#
_entry.id   AF-A0A7K2M6Y4-F1
#
_cell.length_a   1.000
_cell.length_b   1.000
_cell.length_c   1.000
_cell.angle_alpha   90.00
_cell.angle_beta   90.00
_cell.angle_gamma   90.00
#
_symmetry.space_group_name_H-M   'P 1'
#
loop_
_entity.id
_entity.type
_entity.pdbx_description
1 polymer ?
#
loop_
_entity_poly.entity_id
_entity_poly.type
_entity_poly.pdbx_seq_one_letter_code
_entity_poly.pdbx_strand_id
1 'polypeptide(L)'
;MRRGRGRAVAVLDSDPVGAYGPVMNRRLQKTVGFVGAGVVTAALVKELRKPSGDRTWTGTVLGLPYDFRPPTPGKILREFWDPDNDALLTPHAFGVGYGVNLARVVRGLRRTP
;
A
#
# COMPACT_ATOMS: atom_id res chain seq x y z
N MET A 1 47.00 45.24 10.62
CA MET A 1 47.86 44.11 11.06
C MET A 1 47.04 43.19 11.96
N ARG A 2 46.92 41.91 11.60
CA ARG A 2 46.40 40.71 12.34
C ARG A 2 45.04 40.78 13.09
N ARG A 3 44.00 40.10 12.59
CA ARG A 3 43.58 38.70 12.86
C ARG A 3 43.07 38.45 14.30
N GLY A 4 41.76 38.24 14.40
CA GLY A 4 41.09 37.64 15.56
C GLY A 4 39.71 37.11 15.17
N ARG A 5 39.64 36.15 14.22
CA ARG A 5 38.42 35.39 13.94
C ARG A 5 38.15 34.43 15.10
N GLY A 6 37.32 34.84 16.05
CA GLY A 6 36.57 33.89 16.88
C GLY A 6 35.46 33.30 16.02
N ARG A 7 35.68 32.12 15.46
CA ARG A 7 34.61 31.31 14.86
C ARG A 7 33.67 30.90 15.99
N ALA A 8 32.52 31.54 16.10
CA ALA A 8 31.36 30.88 16.66
C ALA A 8 30.94 29.83 15.62
N VAL A 9 31.44 28.61 15.80
CA VAL A 9 30.84 27.44 15.17
C VAL A 9 29.54 27.23 15.94
N ALA A 10 28.45 27.84 15.44
CA ALA A 10 27.12 27.38 15.78
C ALA A 10 26.98 26.00 15.14
N VAL A 11 27.42 25.00 15.91
CA VAL A 11 27.14 23.59 15.67
C VAL A 11 25.63 23.48 15.63
N LEU A 12 25.11 23.18 14.44
CA LEU A 12 23.85 22.51 14.15
C LEU A 12 22.80 22.71 15.26
N ASP A 13 21.98 23.74 15.09
CA ASP A 13 20.63 23.75 15.64
C ASP A 13 19.97 22.46 15.13
N SER A 14 19.98 21.45 15.97
CA SER A 14 19.38 20.16 15.69
C SER A 14 17.88 20.38 15.75
N ASP A 15 17.28 20.67 14.60
CA ASP A 15 15.83 20.62 14.42
C ASP A 15 15.31 19.33 15.09
N PRO A 16 14.35 19.41 16.03
CA PRO A 16 13.81 18.20 16.62
C PRO A 16 13.19 17.37 15.50
N VAL A 17 13.68 16.14 15.33
CA VAL A 17 13.14 15.11 14.46
C VAL A 17 11.77 14.65 15.00
N GLY A 18 10.81 15.56 15.04
CA GLY A 18 9.49 15.42 15.65
C GLY A 18 8.36 16.09 14.87
N ALA A 19 8.65 16.74 13.74
CA ALA A 19 7.65 17.49 12.95
C ALA A 19 6.96 16.68 11.85
N TYR A 20 7.09 15.34 11.83
CA TYR A 20 6.26 14.46 11.00
C TYR A 20 5.21 13.74 11.86
N GLY A 21 4.41 14.51 12.61
CA GLY A 21 3.10 14.04 13.03
C GLY A 21 2.14 14.12 11.85
N PRO A 22 1.26 13.13 11.60
CA PRO A 22 0.35 13.22 10.47
C PRO A 22 -0.61 14.39 10.72
N VAL A 23 -0.49 15.47 9.94
CA VAL A 23 -1.54 16.50 9.78
C VAL A 23 -2.77 15.94 9.02
N MET A 24 -2.87 14.63 8.91
CA MET A 24 -3.98 13.91 8.29
C MET A 24 -5.21 14.00 9.21
N ASN A 25 -6.28 14.62 8.71
CA ASN A 25 -7.54 14.78 9.42
C ASN A 25 -8.05 13.44 9.98
N ARG A 26 -8.11 13.33 11.31
CA ARG A 26 -8.55 12.13 12.03
C ARG A 26 -9.98 11.68 11.67
N ARG A 27 -10.82 12.61 11.20
CA ARG A 27 -12.17 12.29 10.66
C ARG A 27 -12.08 11.61 9.29
N LEU A 28 -11.23 12.12 8.41
CA LEU A 28 -11.01 11.54 7.08
C LEU A 28 -10.47 10.10 7.17
N GLN A 29 -9.49 9.87 8.05
CA GLN A 29 -8.95 8.53 8.29
C GLN A 29 -10.03 7.54 8.74
N LYS A 30 -10.91 7.97 9.66
CA LYS A 30 -12.04 7.14 10.11
C LYS A 30 -13.00 6.83 8.97
N THR A 31 -13.36 7.83 8.17
CA THR A 31 -14.24 7.64 7.01
C THR A 31 -13.66 6.63 6.02
N VAL A 32 -12.38 6.76 5.67
CA VAL A 32 -11.69 5.81 4.78
C VAL A 32 -11.69 4.40 5.38
N GLY A 33 -11.41 4.28 6.68
CA GLY A 33 -11.47 3.00 7.39
C GLY A 33 -12.86 2.36 7.32
N PHE A 34 -13.93 3.12 7.55
CA PHE A 34 -15.30 2.62 7.47
C PHE A 34 -15.70 2.20 6.05
N VAL A 35 -15.30 2.97 5.03
CA VAL A 35 -15.54 2.60 3.64
C VAL A 35 -14.83 1.29 3.31
N GLY A 36 -13.55 1.16 3.65
CA GLY A 36 -12.79 -0.07 3.44
C GLY A 36 -13.41 -1.28 4.14
N ALA A 37 -13.79 -1.13 5.41
CA ALA A 37 -14.50 -2.18 6.16
C ALA A 37 -15.82 -2.57 5.47
N GLY A 38 -16.61 -1.60 5.01
CA GLY A 38 -17.85 -1.84 4.29
C GLY A 38 -17.65 -2.64 3.00
N VAL A 39 -16.60 -2.35 2.23
CA VAL A 39 -16.25 -3.11 1.01
C VAL A 39 -15.91 -4.57 1.34
N VAL A 40 -15.10 -4.80 2.38
CA VAL A 40 -14.75 -6.15 2.84
C VAL A 40 -15.99 -6.91 3.30
N THR A 41 -16.84 -6.29 4.13
CA THR A 41 -18.10 -6.88 4.57
C THR A 41 -19.00 -7.23 3.39
N ALA A 42 -19.14 -6.34 2.40
CA ALA A 42 -19.95 -6.60 1.21
C ALA A 42 -19.43 -7.80 0.40
N ALA A 43 -18.11 -7.94 0.26
CA ALA A 43 -17.49 -9.06 -0.44
C ALA A 43 -17.73 -10.40 0.30
N LEU A 44 -17.61 -10.41 1.63
CA LEU A 44 -17.91 -11.59 2.44
C LEU A 44 -19.40 -11.97 2.37
N VAL A 45 -20.31 -11.01 2.50
CA VAL A 45 -21.76 -11.24 2.40
C VAL A 45 -22.12 -11.80 1.01
N LYS A 46 -21.50 -11.29 -0.05
CA LYS A 46 -21.69 -11.80 -1.42
C LYS A 46 -21.35 -13.29 -1.53
N GLU A 47 -20.27 -13.75 -0.90
CA GLU A 47 -19.91 -15.18 -0.88
C GLU A 47 -20.80 -15.99 0.05
N LEU A 48 -21.11 -15.49 1.24
CA LEU A 48 -21.94 -16.22 2.22
C LEU A 48 -23.39 -16.43 1.75
N ARG A 49 -23.92 -15.54 0.92
CA ARG A 49 -25.24 -15.69 0.28
C ARG A 49 -25.30 -16.83 -0.74
N LYS A 50 -24.17 -17.29 -1.25
CA LYS A 50 -24.13 -18.45 -2.15
C LYS A 50 -24.28 -19.75 -1.34
N PRO A 51 -24.91 -20.79 -1.91
CA PRO A 51 -24.83 -22.15 -1.38
C PRO A 51 -23.38 -22.52 -1.11
N SER A 52 -23.10 -23.29 -0.06
CA SER A 52 -21.72 -23.60 0.38
C SER A 52 -20.84 -24.18 -0.73
N GLY A 53 -21.43 -24.96 -1.65
CA GLY A 53 -20.74 -25.54 -2.81
C GLY A 53 -20.36 -24.55 -3.91
N ASP A 54 -21.03 -23.39 -4.00
CA ASP A 54 -20.84 -22.40 -5.07
C ASP A 54 -19.95 -21.22 -4.63
N ARG A 55 -19.42 -21.27 -3.41
CA ARG A 55 -18.55 -20.22 -2.85
C ARG A 55 -17.16 -20.31 -3.46
N THR A 56 -16.80 -19.31 -4.24
CA THR A 56 -15.50 -19.23 -4.89
C THR A 56 -14.47 -18.50 -4.02
N TRP A 57 -14.93 -17.66 -3.08
CA TRP A 57 -14.08 -16.82 -2.22
C TRP A 57 -13.15 -15.89 -3.00
N THR A 58 -13.45 -15.65 -4.27
CA THR A 58 -12.70 -14.77 -5.17
C THR A 58 -13.64 -14.16 -6.20
N GLY A 59 -13.35 -12.94 -6.64
CA GLY A 59 -14.12 -12.22 -7.64
C GLY A 59 -13.86 -10.72 -7.60
N THR A 60 -14.90 -9.94 -7.87
CA THR A 60 -14.84 -8.47 -7.87
C THR A 60 -16.00 -7.89 -7.04
N VAL A 61 -15.72 -6.84 -6.27
CA VAL A 61 -16.68 -6.07 -5.47
C VAL A 61 -16.50 -4.59 -5.80
N LEU A 62 -17.55 -3.91 -6.27
CA LEU A 62 -17.50 -2.49 -6.69
C LEU A 62 -16.32 -2.16 -7.65
N GLY A 63 -15.97 -3.09 -8.54
CA GLY A 63 -14.83 -2.95 -9.46
C GLY A 63 -13.46 -3.31 -8.87
N LEU A 64 -13.37 -3.59 -7.57
CA LEU A 64 -12.13 -4.02 -6.90
C LEU A 64 -12.03 -5.55 -6.86
N PRO A 65 -10.90 -6.14 -7.26
CA PRO A 65 -10.70 -7.59 -7.16
C PRO A 65 -10.60 -8.01 -5.69
N TYR A 66 -11.05 -9.22 -5.37
CA TYR A 66 -10.85 -9.83 -4.06
C TYR A 66 -10.48 -11.30 -4.17
N ASP A 67 -9.70 -11.77 -3.19
CA ASP A 67 -9.40 -13.19 -2.99
C ASP A 67 -9.23 -13.46 -1.49
N PHE A 68 -10.11 -14.29 -0.93
CA PHE A 68 -10.08 -14.71 0.47
C PHE A 68 -9.64 -16.17 0.64
N ARG A 69 -9.08 -16.78 -0.41
CA ARG A 69 -8.45 -18.10 -0.30
C ARG A 69 -7.09 -17.97 0.39
N PRO A 70 -6.63 -18.98 1.15
CA PRO A 70 -5.29 -18.97 1.74
C PRO A 70 -4.23 -18.65 0.67
N PRO A 71 -3.44 -17.58 0.85
CA PRO A 71 -2.47 -17.18 -0.15
C PRO A 71 -1.30 -18.17 -0.18
N THR A 72 -0.73 -18.39 -1.36
CA THR A 72 0.55 -19.11 -1.48
C THR A 72 1.71 -18.12 -1.41
N PRO A 73 2.89 -18.53 -0.89
CA PRO A 73 4.06 -17.67 -0.86
C PRO A 73 4.43 -17.11 -2.24
N GLY A 74 4.30 -17.92 -3.29
CA GLY A 74 4.53 -17.48 -4.67
C GLY A 74 3.52 -16.43 -5.14
N LYS A 75 2.26 -16.47 -4.67
CA LYS A 75 1.26 -15.44 -4.99
C LYS A 75 1.58 -14.12 -4.31
N ILE A 76 2.02 -14.16 -3.05
CA ILE A 76 2.47 -12.97 -2.31
C ILE A 76 3.69 -12.36 -2.99
N LEU A 77 4.68 -13.18 -3.36
CA LEU A 77 5.86 -12.68 -4.07
C LEU A 77 5.49 -12.02 -5.40
N ARG A 78 4.61 -12.64 -6.21
CA ARG A 78 4.14 -12.05 -7.47
C ARG A 78 3.34 -10.77 -7.30
N GLU A 79 2.63 -10.60 -6.19
CA GLU A 79 1.95 -9.34 -5.92
C GLU A 79 2.94 -8.18 -5.84
N PHE A 80 4.05 -8.36 -5.10
CA PHE A 80 5.00 -7.28 -4.86
C PHE A 80 6.18 -7.25 -5.84
N TRP A 81 6.55 -8.37 -6.44
CA TRP A 81 7.73 -8.54 -7.27
C TRP A 81 7.50 -9.53 -8.41
N ASP A 82 6.84 -9.05 -9.47
CA ASP A 82 6.62 -9.80 -10.69
C ASP A 82 7.32 -9.10 -11.86
N PRO A 83 8.58 -9.46 -12.16
CA PRO A 83 9.31 -8.85 -13.27
C PRO A 83 8.72 -9.20 -14.64
N ASP A 84 7.97 -10.29 -14.76
CA ASP A 84 7.40 -10.71 -16.05
C ASP A 84 6.07 -10.00 -16.35
N ASN A 85 5.53 -9.27 -15.36
CA ASN A 85 4.30 -8.51 -15.48
C ASN A 85 4.57 -7.00 -15.65
N ASP A 86 4.03 -6.42 -16.71
CA ASP A 86 4.17 -4.99 -17.01
C ASP A 86 3.18 -4.10 -16.25
N ALA A 87 2.21 -4.68 -15.54
CA ALA A 87 1.25 -3.94 -14.71
C ALA A 87 1.93 -3.35 -13.47
N LEU A 88 1.61 -2.09 -13.17
CA LEU A 88 2.03 -1.41 -11.93
C LEU A 88 1.23 -1.91 -10.72
N LEU A 89 -0.06 -2.19 -10.91
CA LEU A 89 -0.98 -2.65 -9.90
C LEU A 89 -1.31 -4.13 -10.11
N THR A 90 -1.16 -4.92 -9.06
CA THR A 90 -1.36 -6.37 -9.05
C THR A 90 -2.48 -6.71 -8.08
N PRO A 91 -3.45 -7.59 -8.42
CA PRO A 91 -4.48 -7.98 -7.46
C PRO A 91 -3.86 -8.59 -6.20
N HIS A 92 -4.41 -8.26 -5.03
CA HIS A 92 -3.92 -8.81 -3.77
C HIS A 92 -3.90 -10.35 -3.75
N ALA A 93 -2.83 -10.91 -3.18
CA ALA A 93 -2.71 -12.32 -2.90
C ALA A 93 -3.79 -12.79 -1.92
N PHE A 94 -4.14 -11.92 -0.96
CA PHE A 94 -5.24 -12.10 -0.02
C PHE A 94 -5.89 -10.75 0.34
N GLY A 95 -7.21 -10.69 0.38
CA GLY A 95 -7.98 -9.49 0.70
C GLY A 95 -8.66 -8.87 -0.52
N VAL A 96 -8.88 -7.56 -0.47
CA VAL A 96 -9.59 -6.78 -1.51
C VAL A 96 -8.67 -5.67 -2.01
N GLY A 97 -8.58 -5.51 -3.33
CA GLY A 97 -7.86 -4.43 -3.99
C GLY A 97 -6.54 -4.87 -4.65
N TYR A 98 -5.60 -3.94 -4.72
CA TYR A 98 -4.34 -4.10 -5.46
C TYR A 98 -3.14 -3.81 -4.58
N GLY A 99 -2.09 -4.63 -4.74
CA GLY A 99 -0.73 -4.32 -4.36
C GLY A 99 0.01 -3.54 -5.45
N VAL A 100 1.26 -3.20 -5.16
CA VAL A 100 2.16 -2.50 -6.10
C VAL A 100 3.28 -3.44 -6.52
N ASN A 101 3.44 -3.61 -7.83
CA ASN A 101 4.54 -4.37 -8.40
C ASN A 101 5.82 -3.52 -8.39
N LEU A 102 6.66 -3.72 -7.38
CA LEU A 102 7.92 -3.00 -7.19
C LEU A 102 8.93 -3.30 -8.31
N ALA A 103 8.89 -4.49 -8.92
CA ALA A 103 9.76 -4.81 -10.03
C ALA A 103 9.52 -3.88 -11.23
N ARG A 104 8.25 -3.54 -11.50
CA ARG A 104 7.87 -2.59 -12.56
C ARG A 104 8.28 -1.16 -12.22
N VAL A 105 8.17 -0.75 -10.95
CA VAL A 105 8.61 0.57 -10.47
C VAL A 105 10.11 0.75 -10.70
N VAL A 106 10.93 -0.19 -10.21
CA VAL A 106 12.40 -0.15 -10.35
C VAL A 106 12.81 -0.11 -11.82
N ARG A 107 12.16 -0.93 -12.67
CA ARG A 107 12.38 -0.91 -14.12
C ARG A 107 12.05 0.44 -14.75
N GLY A 108 10.99 1.10 -14.30
CA GLY A 108 10.61 2.44 -14.75
C GLY A 108 11.67 3.47 -14.42
N LEU A 109 12.15 3.47 -13.18
CA LEU A 109 13.20 4.41 -12.74
C LEU A 109 14.48 4.28 -13.56
N ARG A 110 14.92 3.05 -13.86
CA ARG A 110 16.12 2.77 -14.67
C ARG A 110 16.02 3.16 -16.14
N ARG A 111 14.81 3.41 -16.66
CA ARG A 111 14.56 3.79 -18.06
C ARG A 111 14.51 5.31 -18.26
N THR A 112 14.60 6.09 -17.19
CA THR A 112 14.66 7.56 -17.26
C THR A 112 16.13 7.95 -17.46
N PRO A 113 16.48 8.65 -18.54
CA PRO A 113 17.87 9.02 -18.85
C PRO A 113 18.50 9.99 -17.84
#